data_AF-A0A2D8VS97-F1
#
_entry.id   AF-A0A2D8VS97-F1
#
_cell.length_a   1.000
_cell.length_b   1.000
_cell.length_c   1.000
_cell.angle_alpha   90.00
_cell.angle_beta   90.00
_cell.angle_gamma   90.00
#
_symmetry.space_group_name_H-M   'P 1'
#
loop_
_entity.id
_entity.type
_entity.pdbx_description
1 polymer ?
#
loop_
_entity_poly.entity_id
_entity_poly.type
_entity_poly.pdbx_seq_one_letter_code
_entity_poly.pdbx_strand_id
1 'polypeptide(L)' 'VSVADTIGLAEQSCEETISKINGPLFHRKDIGTQPLITKRIENMKKIRC' A
#
# COMPACT_ATOMS: atom_id res chain seq x y z
N VAL A 1 -4.82 10.50 1.56
CA VAL A 1 -5.24 9.47 0.59
C VAL A 1 -4.77 9.94 -0.78
N SER A 2 -3.94 9.15 -1.45
CA SER A 2 -3.47 9.40 -2.83
C SER A 2 -4.29 8.56 -3.82
N VAL A 3 -4.48 9.09 -5.03
CA VAL A 3 -5.22 8.41 -6.11
C VAL A 3 -4.33 8.42 -7.36
N ALA A 4 -4.13 7.25 -7.97
CA ALA A 4 -3.37 7.09 -9.21
C ALA A 4 -3.91 5.89 -10.00
N ASP A 5 -3.48 5.76 -11.26
CA ASP A 5 -3.94 4.72 -12.17
C ASP A 5 -3.53 3.30 -11.74
N THR A 6 -2.47 3.18 -10.93
CA THR A 6 -2.03 1.91 -10.36
C THR A 6 -1.77 2.04 -8.87
N ILE A 7 -1.90 0.92 -8.15
CA ILE A 7 -1.63 0.89 -6.70
C ILE A 7 -0.18 1.28 -6.40
N GLY A 8 0.79 0.86 -7.24
CA GLY A 8 2.20 1.24 -7.07
C GLY A 8 2.47 2.73 -7.26
N LEU A 9 1.82 3.37 -8.25
CA LEU A 9 1.91 4.82 -8.44
C LEU A 9 1.26 5.57 -7.26
N ALA A 10 0.13 5.06 -6.76
CA ALA A 10 -0.55 5.63 -5.60
C ALA A 10 0.31 5.51 -4.33
N GLU A 11 1.00 4.38 -4.14
CA GLU A 11 1.95 4.13 -3.05
C GLU A 11 3.12 5.12 -3.09
N GLN A 12 3.77 5.27 -4.25
CA GLN A 12 4.90 6.19 -4.42
C GLN A 12 4.50 7.64 -4.10
N SER A 13 3.38 8.11 -4.66
CA SER A 13 2.87 9.46 -4.39
C SER A 13 2.50 9.65 -2.91
N CYS A 14 2.05 8.59 -2.24
CA CYS A 14 1.75 8.64 -0.81
C CYS A 14 3.03 8.79 0.02
N GLU A 15 4.08 8.00 -0.27
CA GLU A 15 5.35 8.07 0.45
C GLU A 15 6.04 9.43 0.26
N GLU A 16 6.00 10.00 -0.96
CA GLU A 16 6.51 11.34 -1.25
C GLU A 16 5.76 12.43 -0.45
N THR A 17 4.45 12.27 -0.28
CA THR A 17 3.62 13.21 0.49
C THR A 17 3.87 13.06 1.99
N ILE A 18 3.99 11.82 2.46
CA ILE A 18 4.28 11.49 3.85
C ILE A 18 5.67 11.99 4.26
N SER A 19 6.66 11.90 3.38
CA SER A 19 8.01 12.42 3.62
C SER A 19 8.05 13.94 3.81
N LYS A 20 7.01 14.69 3.39
CA LYS A 20 6.90 16.14 3.58
C LYS A 20 6.24 16.51 4.90
N ILE A 21 5.70 15.53 5.64
CA ILE A 21 5.04 15.76 6.93
C ILE A 21 6.12 15.74 8.02
N ASN A 22 6.34 16.89 8.65
CA ASN A 22 7.23 17.01 9.80
C ASN A 22 6.43 16.84 11.10
N GLY A 23 6.72 15.80 11.88
CA GLY A 23 6.08 15.49 13.17
C GLY A 23 6.05 13.98 13.45
N PRO A 24 5.58 13.54 14.64
CA PRO A 24 5.42 12.13 14.95
C PRO A 24 4.26 11.52 14.14
N LEU A 25 4.55 11.14 12.90
CA LEU A 25 3.62 10.46 11.99
C LEU A 25 3.89 8.96 12.02
N PHE A 26 2.93 8.20 12.57
CA PHE A 26 2.94 6.75 12.48
C PHE A 26 2.12 6.33 11.25
N HIS A 27 2.78 5.74 10.27
CA HIS A 27 2.13 5.12 9.12
C HIS A 27 2.75 3.76 8.83
N ARG A 28 1.94 2.87 8.25
CA ARG A 28 2.40 1.56 7.79
C ARG A 28 2.87 1.68 6.35
N LYS A 29 4.14 1.35 6.12
CA LYS A 29 4.80 1.38 4.80
C LYS A 29 4.47 0.18 3.92
N ASP A 30 3.86 -0.86 4.49
CA ASP A 30 3.58 -2.11 3.79
C ASP A 30 2.21 -2.14 3.08
N ILE A 31 1.41 -1.08 3.23
CA ILE A 31 0.07 -0.96 2.66
C ILE A 31 0.17 -0.75 1.14
N GLY A 32 -0.49 -1.61 0.37
CA GLY A 32 -0.51 -1.52 -1.09
C GLY A 32 0.70 -2.17 -1.78
N THR A 33 1.67 -2.67 -1.01
CA THR A 33 2.84 -3.35 -1.58
C THR A 33 2.46 -4.65 -2.30
N GLN A 34 3.19 -4.93 -3.39
CA GLN A 34 2.98 -6.14 -4.21
C GLN A 34 2.97 -7.46 -3.41
N PRO A 35 3.86 -7.67 -2.40
CA PRO A 35 3.85 -8.87 -1.58
C PRO A 35 2.56 -9.02 -0.76
N LEU A 36 2.03 -7.93 -0.18
CA LEU A 36 0.83 -7.96 0.63
C LEU A 36 -0.42 -8.23 -0.21
N ILE A 37 -0.49 -7.62 -1.41
CA ILE A 37 -1.56 -7.87 -2.39
C ILE A 37 -1.53 -9.33 -2.84
N THR A 38 -0.36 -9.84 -3.21
CA THR A 38 -0.20 -11.24 -3.65
C THR A 38 -0.61 -12.19 -2.53
N LYS A 39 -0.16 -11.95 -1.30
CA LYS A 39 -0.56 -12.74 -0.12
C LYS A 39 -2.07 -12.74 0.11
N ARG A 40 -2.73 -11.58 -0.08
CA ARG A 40 -4.20 -11.47 0.00
C ARG A 40 -4.87 -12.32 -1.07
N ILE A 41 -4.42 -12.23 -2.32
CA ILE A 41 -4.96 -13.02 -3.44
C ILE A 41 -4.82 -14.51 -3.17
N GLU A 42 -3.64 -14.96 -2.77
CA GLU A 42 -3.36 -16.37 -2.46
C GLU A 42 -4.23 -16.88 -1.31
N ASN A 43 -4.40 -16.08 -0.25
CA ASN A 43 -5.30 -16.44 0.84
C ASN A 43 -6.76 -16.54 0.36
N MET A 44 -7.22 -15.62 -0.49
CA MET A 44 -8.57 -15.67 -1.05
C MET A 44 -8.78 -16.87 -1.99
N LYS A 45 -7.75 -17.29 -2.73
CA LYS A 45 -7.79 -18.54 -3.52
C LYS A 45 -7.93 -19.75 -2.62
N LYS A 46 -7.17 -19.83 -1.53
CA LYS A 46 -7.21 -20.93 -0.55
C LYS A 46 -8.56 -21.07 0.16
N ILE A 47 -9.28 -19.97 0.37
CA ILE A 47 -10.61 -19.96 1.00
C ILE A 47 -11.71 -20.44 0.04
N ARG A 48 -11.49 -20.33 -1.29
CA ARG A 48 -12.45 -20.74 -2.31
C ARG A 48 -12.32 -22.22 -2.72
N CYS A 49 -11.49 -22.99 -2.01
CA CYS A 49 -11.33 -24.43 -2.18
C CYS A 49 -12.41 -25.20 -1.42
#